data_AF-A0A166AHZ7-F1
#
_entry.id   AF-A0A166AHZ7-F1
#
_cell.length_a   1.000
_cell.length_b   1.000
_cell.length_c   1.000
_cell.angle_alpha   90.00
_cell.angle_beta   90.00
_cell.angle_gamma   90.00
#
_symmetry.space_group_name_H-M   'P 1'
#
loop_
_entity.id
_entity.type
_entity.pdbx_description
1 polymer ?
#
loop_
_entity_poly.entity_id
_entity_poly.type
_entity_poly.pdbx_seq_one_letter_code
_entity_poly.pdbx_strand_id
1 'polypeptide(L)' 'MDEDRRYKLLYYGACRSPLSFDLLEMLSRNMDESSLAILVGNASILPQYMKSNDIPYLSRSLRAP' A
#
# COMPACT_ATOMS: atom_id res chain seq x y z
N MET A 1 -13.96 16.79 3.42
CA MET A 1 -13.11 16.43 2.26
C MET A 1 -14.04 15.88 1.19
N ASP A 2 -13.91 16.33 -0.05
CA ASP A 2 -14.68 15.75 -1.16
C ASP A 2 -14.31 14.29 -1.37
N GLU A 3 -15.30 13.47 -1.66
CA GLU A 3 -15.15 12.02 -1.80
C GLU A 3 -14.24 11.66 -2.98
N ASP A 4 -14.32 12.41 -4.08
CA ASP A 4 -13.40 12.31 -5.23
C ASP A 4 -11.94 12.61 -4.86
N ARG A 5 -11.74 13.57 -3.95
CA ARG A 5 -10.40 13.97 -3.50
C ARG A 5 -9.80 12.91 -2.58
N ARG A 6 -10.61 12.35 -1.69
CA ARG A 6 -10.26 11.19 -0.85
C ARG A 6 -9.85 10.00 -1.71
N TYR A 7 -10.66 9.67 -2.72
CA TYR A 7 -10.40 8.56 -3.63
C TYR A 7 -9.06 8.73 -4.36
N LYS A 8 -8.78 9.91 -4.93
CA LYS A 8 -7.51 10.19 -5.62
C LYS A 8 -6.30 10.03 -4.71
N LEU A 9 -6.39 10.48 -3.46
CA LEU A 9 -5.30 10.34 -2.47
C LEU A 9 -5.03 8.87 -2.11
N LEU A 10 -6.10 8.11 -1.84
CA LEU A 10 -6.00 6.68 -1.53
C LEU A 10 -5.44 5.89 -2.72
N TYR A 11 -5.91 6.19 -3.93
CA TYR A 11 -5.42 5.57 -5.16
C TYR A 11 -3.93 5.86 -5.36
N TYR A 12 -3.51 7.11 -5.18
CA TYR A 12 -2.10 7.48 -5.29
C TYR A 12 -1.23 6.78 -4.23
N GLY A 13 -1.72 6.68 -3.00
CA GLY A 13 -1.08 5.91 -1.93
C GLY A 13 -0.94 4.43 -2.28
N ALA A 14 -1.98 3.81 -2.83
CA ALA A 14 -1.95 2.41 -3.25
C ALA A 14 -0.97 2.16 -4.42
N CYS A 15 -0.82 3.12 -5.34
CA CYS A 15 0.13 2.99 -6.45
C CYS A 15 1.60 3.12 -6.00
N ARG A 16 1.87 3.86 -4.91
CA ARG A 16 3.24 4.14 -4.45
C ARG A 16 3.67 3.32 -3.25
N SER A 17 2.73 2.72 -2.54
CA SER A 17 2.99 1.88 -1.38
C SER A 17 2.77 0.40 -1.71
N PRO A 18 3.31 -0.52 -0.90
CA PRO A 18 2.94 -1.93 -0.98
C PRO A 18 1.54 -2.22 -0.40
N LEU A 19 0.80 -1.22 0.05
CA LEU A 19 -0.51 -1.38 0.69
C LEU A 19 -1.63 -1.40 -0.36
N SER A 20 -2.61 -2.28 -0.16
CA SER A 20 -3.79 -2.32 -1.03
C SER A 20 -4.68 -1.11 -0.79
N PHE A 21 -5.44 -0.73 -1.82
CA PHE A 21 -6.44 0.33 -1.73
C PHE A 21 -7.44 0.06 -0.59
N ASP A 22 -7.97 -1.15 -0.49
CA ASP A 22 -8.93 -1.54 0.55
C ASP A 22 -8.36 -1.35 1.96
N LEU A 23 -7.08 -1.69 2.17
CA LEU A 23 -6.41 -1.50 3.46
C LEU A 23 -6.29 -0.02 3.80
N LEU A 24 -5.85 0.80 2.83
CA LEU A 24 -5.77 2.25 2.99
C LEU A 24 -7.14 2.87 3.24
N GLU A 25 -8.19 2.37 2.59
CA GLU A 25 -9.56 2.80 2.80
C GLU A 25 -10.04 2.47 4.23
N MET A 26 -9.80 1.24 4.70
CA MET A 26 -10.15 0.84 6.07
C MET A 26 -9.40 1.67 7.12
N LEU A 27 -8.09 1.89 6.93
CA LEU A 27 -7.27 2.68 7.86
C LEU A 27 -7.64 4.17 7.86
N SER A 28 -8.14 4.68 6.74
CA SER A 28 -8.57 6.08 6.60
C SER A 28 -10.01 6.34 7.02
N ARG A 29 -10.76 5.33 7.46
CA ARG A 29 -12.13 5.54 7.98
C ARG A 29 -12.07 6.47 9.19
N ASN A 30 -12.86 7.54 9.13
CA ASN A 30 -12.96 8.58 10.17
C ASN A 30 -11.69 9.42 10.40
N MET A 31 -10.70 9.37 9.50
CA MET A 31 -9.56 10.28 9.55
C MET A 31 -9.92 11.66 8.98
N ASP A 32 -9.34 12.70 9.57
CA ASP A 32 -9.31 14.03 8.99
C ASP A 32 -8.34 14.10 7.81
N GLU A 33 -8.46 15.16 7.01
CA GLU A 33 -7.67 15.34 5.78
C GLU A 33 -6.16 15.38 6.05
N SER A 34 -5.75 16.00 7.16
CA SER A 34 -4.36 16.10 7.57
C SER A 34 -3.79 14.73 7.90
N SER A 35 -4.50 13.93 8.69
CA SER A 35 -4.08 12.57 9.04
C SER A 35 -4.03 11.65 7.82
N LEU A 36 -4.97 11.79 6.89
CA LEU A 36 -4.95 11.03 5.63
C LEU A 36 -3.71 11.36 4.79
N ALA A 37 -3.36 12.64 4.68
CA ALA A 37 -2.19 13.08 3.92
C ALA A 37 -0.89 12.52 4.53
N ILE A 38 -0.79 12.48 5.86
CA ILE A 38 0.34 11.88 6.58
C ILE A 38 0.40 10.37 6.32
N LEU A 39 -0.73 9.67 6.42
CA LEU A 39 -0.81 8.23 6.18
C LEU A 39 -0.37 7.88 4.75
N VAL A 40 -0.89 8.58 3.74
CA VAL A 40 -0.51 8.38 2.33
C VAL A 40 0.96 8.73 2.08
N GLY A 41 1.45 9.82 2.66
CA GLY A 41 2.86 10.21 2.58
C GLY A 41 3.78 9.13 3.15
N ASN A 42 3.50 8.65 4.36
CA ASN A 42 4.26 7.58 5.00
C ASN A 42 4.16 6.25 4.24
N ALA A 43 2.96 5.91 3.75
CA ALA A 43 2.73 4.75 2.89
C ALA A 43 3.61 4.79 1.64
N SER A 44 3.76 5.96 1.02
CA SER A 44 4.56 6.13 -0.19
C SER A 44 6.08 6.05 0.03
N ILE A 45 6.55 6.22 1.27
CA ILE A 45 7.97 6.17 1.65
C ILE A 45 8.37 4.75 2.11
N LEU A 46 7.39 3.91 2.46
CA LEU A 46 7.66 2.53 2.85
C LEU A 46 8.44 1.81 1.74
N PRO A 47 9.62 1.23 2.05
CA PRO A 47 10.36 0.47 1.06
C PRO A 47 9.43 -0.59 0.48
N GLN A 48 9.37 -0.68 -0.84
CA GLN A 48 8.71 -1.79 -1.53
C GLN A 48 9.57 -3.03 -1.30
N TYR A 49 9.52 -3.59 -0.09
CA TYR A 49 10.13 -4.88 0.18
C TYR A 49 9.49 -5.85 -0.81
N MET A 50 10.35 -6.49 -1.59
CA MET A 50 10.03 -7.48 -2.62
C MET A 50 8.89 -8.36 -2.12
N LYS A 51 7.83 -8.49 -2.93
CA LYS A 51 6.74 -9.42 -2.61
C LYS A 51 7.40 -10.78 -2.34
N SER A 52 6.87 -11.56 -1.39
CA SER A 52 7.45 -12.88 -1.08
C SER A 52 7.65 -13.78 -2.31
N ASN A 53 6.90 -13.53 -3.39
CA ASN A 53 7.02 -14.18 -4.69
C ASN A 53 8.23 -13.76 -5.53
N ASP A 54 8.85 -12.61 -5.26
CA ASP A 54 10.04 -12.13 -5.97
C ASP A 54 11.33 -12.68 -5.35
N ILE A 55 11.25 -13.62 -4.41
CA ILE A 55 12.42 -14.29 -3.82
C ILE A 55 12.84 -15.43 -4.76
N PRO A 56 13.93 -15.29 -5.56
CA PRO A 56 14.34 -16.32 -6.51
C PRO A 56 14.72 -17.64 -5.83
N TYR A 57 15.02 -17.62 -4.53
CA TYR A 57 15.48 -18.78 -3.76
C TYR A 57 14.36 -19.72 -3.28
N LEU A 58 13.10 -19.26 -3.20
CA LEU A 58 11.96 -20.12 -2.78
C LEU A 58 11.44 -21.01 -3.92
N SER A 59 11.61 -20.59 -5.18
CA SER A 59 11.20 -21.37 -6.36
C SER A 59 12.01 -22.67 -6.59
N ARG A 60 13.16 -22.84 -5.91
CA ARG A 60 14.00 -24.05 -6.02
C ARG A 60 13.63 -25.18 -5.05
N SER A 61 12.83 -24.93 -4.01
CA SER A 61 12.53 -25.97 -3.01
C SER A 61 11.41 -26.94 -3.41
N LEU A 62 10.66 -26.66 -4.49
CA LEU A 62 9.61 -27.56 -5.00
C LEU A 62 10.08 -28.50 -6.11
N ARG A 63 11.39 -28.51 -6.40
CA ARG A 63 12.01 -29.42 -7.37
C ARG A 63 13.39 -29.88 -6.88
N ALA A 64 13.43 -30.46 -5.70
CA ALA A 64 14.48 -31.43 -5.38
C ALA A 64 13.98 -32.81 -5.86
N PRO A 65 14.84 -33.60 -6.56
CA PRO A 65 14.49 -34.91 -7.10
C PRO A 65 14.22 -35.96 -6.00
#